data_AF-A0A8H5CF46-F1
#
_entry.id   AF-A0A8H5CF46-F1
#
_cell.length_a   1.000
_cell.length_b   1.000
_cell.length_c   1.000
_cell.angle_alpha   90.00
_cell.angle_beta   90.00
_cell.angle_gamma   90.00
#
_symmetry.space_group_name_H-M   'P 1'
#
loop_
_entity.id
_entity.type
_entity.pdbx_description
1 polymer ?
#
loop_
_entity_poly.entity_id
_entity_poly.type
_entity_poly.pdbx_seq_one_letter_code
_entity_poly.pdbx_strand_id
1 'polypeptide(L)'
;MLGIGAQNTVKGSTAQDFESIKAAGNQLFSKKEYAKAAETYTTIVEAFGQLPGTISVELIRTVLANRAACYLELHQYHKAVDDCLEILTKYPPTPTTPQLIMQKVYFRLARSCYFLGRYDEALLHLDRYRRLNGTPHATETELRMHILEKQANENQNQSPGNDMKPIEYEVLVIKGANGMQHPPLVYKEEAYQELCVPSPSAIQSKAFLVYLVQKHHDEIMGMQRWVCWQCPKGAVSISHNPMSYLNVPEPRVVDFALPVCENGGKCDREARAFFQHEMEMAQRVRREMVVR
;
A
#
# COMPACT_ATOMS: atom_id res chain seq x y z
N MET A 1 -13.00 31.49 -51.53
CA MET A 1 -12.79 30.04 -51.57
C MET A 1 -13.30 29.46 -50.26
N LEU A 2 -14.35 28.64 -50.39
CA LEU A 2 -14.90 27.63 -49.47
C LEU A 2 -14.69 27.81 -47.95
N GLY A 3 -15.77 28.16 -47.26
CA GLY A 3 -16.01 27.72 -45.89
C GLY A 3 -16.76 26.39 -45.87
N ILE A 4 -16.51 25.57 -44.84
CA ILE A 4 -17.32 24.50 -44.21
C ILE A 4 -16.56 24.26 -42.87
N GLY A 5 -17.08 24.35 -41.65
CA GLY A 5 -18.39 23.96 -41.14
C GLY A 5 -18.23 22.71 -40.26
N ALA A 6 -17.72 22.84 -39.03
CA ALA A 6 -17.45 21.72 -38.10
C ALA A 6 -18.23 21.79 -36.77
N GLN A 7 -19.40 22.44 -36.75
CA GLN A 7 -20.18 22.63 -35.51
C GLN A 7 -21.59 22.01 -35.54
N ASN A 8 -21.93 21.12 -36.48
CA ASN A 8 -23.32 20.70 -36.69
C ASN A 8 -23.62 19.19 -36.65
N THR A 9 -22.73 18.34 -36.12
CA THR A 9 -22.93 16.88 -36.15
C THR A 9 -23.59 16.28 -34.89
N VAL A 10 -23.66 17.01 -33.77
CA VAL A 10 -24.18 16.47 -32.49
C VAL A 10 -25.70 16.69 -32.32
N LYS A 11 -26.29 17.66 -33.02
CA LYS A 11 -27.73 17.93 -32.96
C LYS A 11 -28.51 16.89 -33.76
N GLY A 12 -28.96 15.83 -33.08
CA GLY A 12 -29.77 14.75 -33.66
C GLY A 12 -29.17 13.35 -33.52
N SER A 13 -28.02 13.21 -32.85
CA SER A 13 -27.38 11.91 -32.63
C SER A 13 -28.20 11.02 -31.69
N THR A 14 -28.38 9.77 -32.10
CA THR A 14 -29.05 8.69 -31.36
C THR A 14 -28.05 7.94 -30.46
N ALA A 15 -28.55 7.12 -29.53
CA ALA A 15 -27.70 6.25 -28.72
C ALA A 15 -26.81 5.32 -29.58
N GLN A 16 -27.30 4.89 -30.75
CA GLN A 16 -26.58 4.03 -31.69
C GLN A 16 -25.41 4.77 -32.36
N ASP A 17 -25.52 6.08 -32.54
CA ASP A 17 -24.43 6.91 -33.08
C ASP A 17 -23.27 6.98 -32.08
N PHE A 18 -23.55 7.12 -30.78
CA PHE A 18 -22.50 7.16 -29.75
C PHE A 18 -21.79 5.82 -29.55
N GLU A 19 -22.50 4.70 -29.70
CA GLU A 19 -21.87 3.37 -29.73
C GLU A 19 -20.91 3.22 -30.92
N SER A 20 -21.28 3.76 -32.08
CA SER A 20 -20.43 3.78 -33.28
C SER A 20 -19.20 4.66 -33.10
N ILE A 21 -19.34 5.83 -32.47
CA ILE A 21 -18.21 6.71 -32.12
C ILE A 21 -17.27 6.02 -31.13
N LYS A 22 -17.80 5.34 -30.10
CA LYS A 22 -16.98 4.56 -29.16
C LYS A 22 -16.20 3.46 -29.91
N ALA A 23 -16.85 2.77 -30.85
CA ALA A 23 -16.20 1.74 -31.66
C ALA A 23 -15.04 2.31 -32.50
N ALA A 24 -15.23 3.49 -33.11
CA ALA A 24 -14.18 4.20 -33.83
C ALA A 24 -13.00 4.58 -32.90
N GLY A 25 -13.30 5.08 -31.69
CA GLY A 25 -12.30 5.36 -30.67
C GLY A 25 -11.50 4.10 -30.27
N ASN A 26 -12.18 2.96 -30.12
CA ASN A 26 -11.53 1.68 -29.82
C ASN A 26 -10.60 1.22 -30.97
N GLN A 27 -11.00 1.45 -32.21
CA GLN A 27 -10.19 1.13 -33.39
C GLN A 27 -8.94 2.02 -33.48
N LEU A 28 -9.06 3.32 -33.16
CA LEU A 28 -7.92 4.21 -33.07
C LEU A 28 -6.97 3.80 -31.94
N PHE A 29 -7.53 3.41 -30.78
CA PHE A 29 -6.75 2.92 -29.66
C PHE A 29 -5.95 1.65 -30.01
N SER A 30 -6.57 0.69 -30.71
CA SER A 30 -5.87 -0.55 -31.12
C SER A 30 -4.75 -0.30 -32.14
N LYS A 31 -4.87 0.76 -32.94
CA LYS A 31 -3.81 1.27 -33.83
C LYS A 31 -2.76 2.11 -33.11
N LYS A 32 -2.84 2.25 -31.79
CA LYS A 32 -1.98 3.11 -30.96
C LYS A 32 -2.06 4.61 -31.28
N GLU A 33 -3.13 5.04 -31.95
CA GLU A 33 -3.41 6.46 -32.23
C GLU A 33 -4.09 7.11 -31.03
N TYR A 34 -3.42 7.12 -29.87
CA TYR A 34 -4.02 7.46 -28.58
C TYR A 34 -4.58 8.88 -28.50
N ALA A 35 -3.92 9.86 -29.13
CA ALA A 35 -4.41 11.25 -29.19
C ALA A 35 -5.76 11.33 -29.92
N LYS A 36 -5.86 10.75 -31.12
CA LYS A 36 -7.12 10.74 -31.88
C LYS A 36 -8.20 9.92 -31.18
N ALA A 37 -7.82 8.81 -30.53
CA ALA A 37 -8.76 8.03 -29.73
C ALA A 37 -9.33 8.86 -28.57
N ALA A 38 -8.48 9.59 -27.84
CA ALA A 38 -8.90 10.47 -26.76
C ALA A 38 -9.82 11.61 -27.23
N GLU A 39 -9.51 12.23 -28.37
CA GLU A 39 -10.38 13.23 -29.01
C GLU A 39 -11.73 12.62 -29.38
N THR A 40 -11.73 11.44 -29.99
CA THR A 40 -12.96 10.72 -30.37
C THR A 40 -13.83 10.43 -29.14
N TYR A 41 -13.25 9.94 -28.04
CA TYR A 41 -13.99 9.73 -26.79
C TYR A 41 -14.50 11.04 -26.18
N THR A 42 -13.76 12.13 -26.32
CA THR A 42 -14.14 13.44 -25.79
C THR A 42 -15.44 13.94 -26.42
N THR A 43 -15.69 13.66 -27.69
CA THR A 43 -16.97 14.01 -28.33
C THR A 43 -18.18 13.40 -27.63
N ILE A 44 -18.08 12.18 -27.12
CA ILE A 44 -19.15 11.53 -26.34
C ILE A 44 -19.26 12.16 -24.95
N VAL A 45 -18.14 12.48 -24.30
CA VAL A 45 -18.14 13.10 -22.96
C VAL A 45 -18.77 14.49 -23.00
N GLU A 46 -18.46 15.30 -24.01
CA GLU A 46 -19.07 16.62 -24.21
C GLU A 46 -20.56 16.51 -24.51
N ALA A 47 -20.96 15.56 -25.36
CA ALA A 47 -22.36 15.32 -25.68
C ALA A 47 -23.16 14.86 -24.45
N PHE A 48 -22.58 14.08 -23.54
CA PHE A 48 -23.24 13.63 -22.31
C PHE A 48 -23.72 14.79 -21.43
N GLY A 49 -22.93 15.86 -21.36
CA GLY A 49 -23.32 17.07 -20.61
C GLY A 49 -24.39 17.92 -21.29
N GLN A 50 -24.56 17.78 -22.61
CA GLN A 50 -25.44 18.61 -23.43
C GLN A 50 -26.77 17.92 -23.78
N LEU A 51 -26.79 16.58 -23.81
CA LEU A 51 -27.92 15.76 -24.25
C LEU A 51 -28.35 14.77 -23.15
N PRO A 52 -29.03 15.25 -22.10
CA PRO A 52 -29.47 14.39 -21.00
C PRO A 52 -30.44 13.31 -21.49
N GLY A 53 -30.21 12.06 -21.08
CA GLY A 53 -31.07 10.92 -21.42
C GLY A 53 -30.72 10.21 -22.73
N THR A 54 -29.82 10.76 -23.56
CA THR A 54 -29.42 10.11 -24.83
C THR A 54 -28.27 9.12 -24.65
N ILE A 55 -27.35 9.39 -23.72
CA ILE A 55 -26.17 8.56 -23.43
C ILE A 55 -26.35 7.94 -22.04
N SER A 56 -26.15 6.62 -21.93
CA SER A 56 -26.30 5.90 -20.66
C SER A 56 -25.11 6.12 -19.72
N VAL A 57 -25.35 5.93 -18.41
CA VAL A 57 -24.29 5.99 -17.39
C VAL A 57 -23.25 4.89 -17.60
N GLU A 58 -23.65 3.74 -18.14
CA GLU A 58 -22.75 2.63 -18.49
C GLU A 58 -21.81 3.00 -19.64
N LEU A 59 -22.33 3.68 -20.66
CA LEU A 59 -21.55 4.13 -21.81
C LEU A 59 -20.54 5.21 -21.39
N ILE A 60 -20.98 6.24 -20.66
CA ILE A 60 -20.07 7.30 -20.20
C ILE A 60 -18.96 6.75 -19.30
N ARG A 61 -19.29 5.81 -18.39
CA ARG A 61 -18.29 5.13 -17.55
C ARG A 61 -17.24 4.41 -18.38
N THR A 62 -17.67 3.70 -19.43
CA THR A 62 -16.76 2.97 -20.32
C THR A 62 -15.88 3.91 -21.13
N VAL A 63 -16.45 4.98 -21.66
CA VAL A 63 -15.77 5.99 -22.46
C VAL A 63 -14.72 6.74 -21.64
N LEU A 64 -15.08 7.23 -20.44
CA LEU A 64 -14.12 7.87 -19.53
C LEU A 64 -12.98 6.92 -19.16
N ALA A 65 -13.28 5.65 -18.87
CA ALA A 65 -12.26 4.68 -18.54
C ALA A 65 -11.31 4.42 -19.74
N ASN A 66 -11.82 4.38 -20.97
CA ASN A 66 -11.01 4.23 -22.18
C ASN A 66 -10.20 5.50 -22.50
N ARG A 67 -10.75 6.68 -22.26
CA ARG A 67 -10.03 7.96 -22.43
C ARG A 67 -8.91 8.09 -21.40
N ALA A 68 -9.12 7.69 -20.15
CA ALA A 68 -8.07 7.57 -19.14
C ALA A 68 -6.93 6.62 -19.58
N ALA A 69 -7.26 5.53 -20.28
CA ALA A 69 -6.24 4.65 -20.87
C ALA A 69 -5.41 5.36 -21.95
N CYS A 70 -6.05 6.16 -22.81
CA CYS A 70 -5.34 6.97 -23.79
C CYS A 70 -4.40 7.98 -23.11
N TYR A 71 -4.88 8.65 -22.06
CA TYR A 71 -4.07 9.61 -21.31
C TYR A 71 -2.86 8.98 -20.61
N LEU A 72 -2.98 7.74 -20.12
CA LEU A 72 -1.84 6.99 -19.59
C LEU A 72 -0.77 6.76 -20.65
N GLU A 73 -1.15 6.33 -21.85
CA GLU A 73 -0.21 6.09 -22.96
C GLU A 73 0.37 7.40 -23.55
N LEU A 74 -0.30 8.53 -23.32
CA LEU A 74 0.16 9.87 -23.68
C LEU A 74 0.95 10.57 -22.55
N HIS A 75 1.21 9.89 -21.43
CA HIS A 75 1.84 10.46 -20.23
C HIS A 75 1.09 11.67 -19.62
N GLN A 76 -0.21 11.80 -19.89
CA GLN A 76 -1.08 12.86 -19.36
C GLN A 76 -1.77 12.40 -18.06
N TYR A 77 -0.96 12.08 -17.05
CA TYR A 77 -1.40 11.36 -15.86
C TYR A 77 -2.48 12.09 -15.05
N HIS A 78 -2.41 13.41 -14.92
CA HIS A 78 -3.43 14.21 -14.24
C HIS A 78 -4.81 14.04 -14.89
N LYS A 79 -4.90 14.08 -16.22
CA LYS A 79 -6.17 13.89 -16.93
C LYS A 79 -6.70 12.46 -16.77
N ALA A 80 -5.81 11.46 -16.71
CA ALA A 80 -6.21 10.09 -16.43
C ALA A 80 -6.78 9.93 -15.00
N VAL A 81 -6.20 10.63 -14.02
CA VAL A 81 -6.74 10.74 -12.65
C VAL A 81 -8.13 11.36 -12.67
N ASP A 82 -8.29 12.50 -13.35
CA ASP A 82 -9.56 13.23 -13.42
C ASP A 82 -10.69 12.35 -13.99
N ASP A 83 -10.45 11.69 -15.12
CA ASP A 83 -11.42 10.76 -15.74
C ASP A 83 -11.79 9.60 -14.79
N CYS A 84 -10.81 9.03 -14.08
CA CYS A 84 -11.06 7.94 -13.14
C CYS A 84 -11.84 8.40 -11.90
N LEU A 85 -11.48 9.55 -11.33
CA LEU A 85 -12.17 10.11 -10.17
C LEU A 85 -13.59 10.57 -10.52
N GLU A 86 -13.81 11.10 -11.72
CA GLU A 86 -15.14 11.44 -12.21
C GLU A 86 -16.07 10.22 -12.23
N ILE A 87 -15.57 9.06 -12.71
CA ILE A 87 -16.31 7.80 -12.63
C ILE A 87 -16.66 7.44 -11.18
N LEU A 88 -15.68 7.49 -10.28
CA LEU A 88 -15.85 7.06 -8.89
C LEU A 88 -16.78 7.98 -8.09
N THR A 89 -16.86 9.26 -8.45
CA THR A 89 -17.60 10.28 -7.71
C THR A 89 -18.98 10.56 -8.29
N LYS A 90 -19.08 10.74 -9.62
CA LYS A 90 -20.33 11.11 -10.30
C LYS A 90 -21.12 9.91 -10.81
N TYR A 91 -20.44 8.81 -11.13
CA TYR A 91 -21.05 7.61 -11.74
C TYR A 91 -20.76 6.34 -10.93
N PRO A 92 -21.03 6.36 -9.60
CA PRO A 92 -20.64 5.28 -8.70
C PRO A 92 -21.21 3.93 -9.16
N PRO A 93 -20.51 2.82 -8.85
CA PRO A 93 -20.96 1.50 -9.26
C PRO A 93 -22.28 1.14 -8.59
N THR A 94 -23.21 0.64 -9.37
CA THR A 94 -24.45 -0.02 -8.93
C THR A 94 -24.23 -1.53 -8.79
N PRO A 95 -25.14 -2.29 -8.14
CA PRO A 95 -25.05 -3.76 -8.09
C PRO A 95 -25.00 -4.42 -9.47
N THR A 96 -25.52 -3.75 -10.51
CA THR A 96 -25.50 -4.23 -11.89
C THR A 96 -24.24 -3.81 -12.66
N THR A 97 -23.37 -2.98 -12.08
CA THR A 97 -22.14 -2.53 -12.73
C THR A 97 -21.13 -3.68 -12.81
N PRO A 98 -20.62 -4.02 -14.01
CA PRO A 98 -19.61 -5.07 -14.14
C PRO A 98 -18.35 -4.77 -13.30
N GLN A 99 -17.92 -5.70 -12.46
CA GLN A 99 -16.75 -5.49 -11.59
C GLN A 99 -15.46 -5.23 -12.41
N LEU A 100 -15.37 -5.82 -13.61
CA LEU A 100 -14.24 -5.64 -14.52
C LEU A 100 -14.02 -4.19 -14.95
N ILE A 101 -15.07 -3.39 -15.15
CA ILE A 101 -14.87 -1.98 -15.51
C ILE A 101 -14.30 -1.21 -14.32
N MET A 102 -14.80 -1.47 -13.12
CA MET A 102 -14.32 -0.82 -11.90
C MET A 102 -12.88 -1.22 -11.57
N GLN A 103 -12.50 -2.48 -11.81
CA GLN A 103 -11.11 -2.91 -11.73
C GLN A 103 -10.23 -2.11 -12.69
N LYS A 104 -10.61 -1.98 -13.96
CA LYS A 104 -9.83 -1.18 -14.92
C LYS A 104 -9.68 0.27 -14.47
N VAL A 105 -10.72 0.87 -13.88
CA VAL A 105 -10.67 2.22 -13.33
C VAL A 105 -9.65 2.31 -12.19
N TYR A 106 -9.74 1.45 -11.17
CA TYR A 106 -8.79 1.47 -10.06
C TYR A 106 -7.35 1.20 -10.50
N PHE A 107 -7.13 0.27 -11.44
CA PHE A 107 -5.79 -0.01 -11.94
C PHE A 107 -5.19 1.17 -12.72
N ARG A 108 -6.00 1.83 -13.56
CA ARG A 108 -5.57 3.04 -14.29
C ARG A 108 -5.29 4.20 -13.34
N LEU A 109 -6.12 4.38 -12.31
CA LEU A 109 -5.91 5.39 -11.28
C LEU A 109 -4.62 5.12 -10.49
N ALA A 110 -4.38 3.86 -10.11
CA ALA A 110 -3.13 3.45 -9.45
C ALA A 110 -1.88 3.72 -10.32
N ARG A 111 -1.91 3.33 -11.61
CA ARG A 111 -0.83 3.64 -12.56
C ARG A 111 -0.58 5.13 -12.68
N SER A 112 -1.65 5.93 -12.73
CA SER A 112 -1.55 7.38 -12.84
C SER A 112 -0.93 8.00 -11.58
N CYS A 113 -1.37 7.58 -10.39
CA CYS A 113 -0.77 8.01 -9.12
C CYS A 113 0.70 7.60 -9.01
N TYR A 114 1.06 6.39 -9.45
CA TYR A 114 2.45 5.94 -9.49
C TYR A 114 3.34 6.87 -10.33
N PHE A 115 2.95 7.19 -11.56
CA PHE A 115 3.73 8.09 -12.42
C PHE A 115 3.76 9.55 -11.92
N LEU A 116 2.84 9.93 -11.05
CA LEU A 116 2.82 11.23 -10.36
C LEU A 116 3.62 11.22 -9.04
N GLY A 117 4.26 10.11 -8.67
CA GLY A 117 4.99 9.97 -7.39
C GLY A 117 4.08 9.85 -6.16
N ARG A 118 2.77 9.66 -6.34
CA ARG A 118 1.77 9.53 -5.27
C ARG A 118 1.61 8.06 -4.88
N TYR A 119 2.66 7.48 -4.29
CA TYR A 119 2.77 6.04 -4.07
C TYR A 119 1.74 5.47 -3.08
N ASP A 120 1.48 6.15 -1.97
CA ASP A 120 0.48 5.69 -0.98
C ASP A 120 -0.92 5.61 -1.59
N GLU A 121 -1.27 6.61 -2.41
CA GLU A 121 -2.53 6.61 -3.13
C GLU A 121 -2.58 5.52 -4.19
N ALA A 122 -1.47 5.28 -4.90
CA ALA A 122 -1.37 4.18 -5.84
C ALA A 122 -1.64 2.83 -5.16
N LEU A 123 -1.03 2.55 -4.00
CA LEU A 123 -1.26 1.33 -3.22
C LEU A 123 -2.71 1.21 -2.74
N LEU A 124 -3.31 2.31 -2.26
CA LEU A 124 -4.72 2.34 -1.87
C LEU A 124 -5.64 1.92 -3.01
N HIS A 125 -5.38 2.38 -4.23
CA HIS A 125 -6.16 2.02 -5.41
C HIS A 125 -5.90 0.56 -5.85
N LEU A 126 -4.68 0.05 -5.71
CA LEU A 126 -4.40 -1.38 -5.94
C LEU A 126 -5.11 -2.29 -4.93
N ASP A 127 -5.29 -1.84 -3.68
CA ASP A 127 -6.08 -2.58 -2.69
C ASP A 127 -7.58 -2.59 -3.03
N ARG A 128 -8.09 -1.52 -3.66
CA ARG A 128 -9.45 -1.47 -4.20
C ARG A 128 -9.59 -2.38 -5.42
N TYR A 129 -8.58 -2.42 -6.29
CA TYR A 129 -8.52 -3.33 -7.44
C TYR A 129 -8.65 -4.80 -7.01
N ARG A 130 -7.83 -5.27 -6.06
CA ARG A 130 -7.84 -6.66 -5.57
C ARG A 130 -9.16 -7.06 -4.92
N ARG A 131 -9.88 -6.12 -4.29
CA ARG A 131 -11.19 -6.39 -3.69
C ARG A 131 -12.27 -6.72 -4.71
N LEU A 132 -12.10 -6.31 -5.97
CA LEU A 132 -13.07 -6.55 -7.04
C LEU A 132 -12.77 -7.83 -7.85
N ASN A 133 -11.62 -8.48 -7.67
CA ASN A 133 -11.29 -9.80 -8.22
C ASN A 133 -10.26 -10.44 -7.29
N GLY A 134 -10.66 -11.42 -6.48
CA GLY A 134 -9.83 -12.04 -5.44
C GLY A 134 -8.52 -12.72 -5.90
N THR A 135 -8.14 -12.61 -7.18
CA THR A 135 -6.89 -13.12 -7.74
C THR A 135 -5.96 -11.98 -8.22
N PRO A 136 -4.71 -11.93 -7.73
CA PRO A 136 -3.71 -10.97 -8.23
C PRO A 136 -3.46 -11.15 -9.72
N HIS A 137 -3.39 -10.04 -10.46
CA HIS A 137 -2.94 -10.05 -11.86
C HIS A 137 -1.44 -9.73 -11.91
N ALA A 138 -0.70 -10.35 -12.82
CA ALA A 138 0.76 -10.19 -12.92
C ALA A 138 1.19 -8.72 -13.02
N THR A 139 0.54 -7.95 -13.89
CA THR A 139 0.82 -6.51 -14.09
C THR A 139 0.50 -5.66 -12.87
N GLU A 140 -0.49 -6.04 -12.06
CA GLU A 140 -0.76 -5.37 -10.77
C GLU A 140 0.31 -5.70 -9.74
N THR A 141 0.72 -6.96 -9.70
CA THR A 141 1.74 -7.43 -8.75
C THR A 141 3.08 -6.75 -9.03
N GLU A 142 3.47 -6.67 -10.30
CA GLU A 142 4.68 -5.94 -10.74
C GLU A 142 4.63 -4.46 -10.34
N LEU A 143 3.52 -3.77 -10.63
CA LEU A 143 3.36 -2.36 -10.25
C LEU A 143 3.46 -2.17 -8.74
N ARG A 144 2.83 -3.05 -7.96
CA ARG A 144 2.91 -3.00 -6.50
C ARG A 144 4.34 -3.17 -5.99
N MET A 145 5.10 -4.12 -6.54
CA MET A 145 6.50 -4.32 -6.17
C MET A 145 7.33 -3.08 -6.48
N HIS A 146 7.18 -2.49 -7.67
CA HIS A 146 7.87 -1.25 -8.03
C HIS A 146 7.54 -0.07 -7.10
N ILE A 147 6.28 0.06 -6.68
CA ILE A 147 5.89 1.09 -5.71
C ILE A 147 6.61 0.88 -4.37
N LEU A 148 6.61 -0.35 -3.86
CA LEU A 148 7.25 -0.67 -2.58
C LEU A 148 8.77 -0.46 -2.64
N GLU A 149 9.42 -0.82 -3.74
CA GLU A 149 10.83 -0.53 -3.99
C GLU A 149 11.12 0.98 -4.02
N LYS A 150 10.27 1.76 -4.70
CA LYS A 150 10.40 3.23 -4.73
C LYS A 150 10.27 3.85 -3.34
N GLN A 151 9.29 3.43 -2.57
CA GLN A 151 9.11 3.91 -1.19
C GLN A 151 10.27 3.49 -0.28
N ALA A 152 10.81 2.27 -0.44
CA ALA A 152 11.99 1.84 0.30
C ALA A 152 13.22 2.69 -0.04
N ASN A 153 13.44 2.99 -1.32
CA ASN A 153 14.56 3.82 -1.77
C ASN A 153 14.38 5.30 -1.39
N GLU A 154 13.15 5.82 -1.39
CA GLU A 154 12.86 7.17 -0.93
C GLU A 154 13.04 7.31 0.58
N ASN A 155 12.68 6.29 1.36
CA ASN A 155 12.99 6.26 2.80
C ASN A 155 14.51 6.17 3.09
N GLN A 156 15.30 5.62 2.16
CA GLN A 156 16.77 5.62 2.26
C GLN A 156 17.37 6.98 1.87
N ASN A 157 16.83 7.63 0.82
CA ASN A 157 17.30 8.92 0.32
C ASN A 157 16.75 10.13 1.09
N GLN A 158 15.62 9.99 1.77
CA GLN A 158 15.10 10.91 2.80
C GLN A 158 15.66 10.51 4.16
N SER A 159 16.97 10.26 4.23
CA SER A 159 17.65 10.31 5.51
C SER A 159 17.38 11.70 6.10
N PRO A 160 16.74 11.79 7.27
CA PRO A 160 16.67 13.05 8.03
C PRO A 160 18.08 13.56 8.24
N GLY A 161 18.25 14.83 8.63
CA GLY A 161 19.53 15.33 9.12
C GLY A 161 20.22 14.27 10.00
N ASN A 162 21.53 14.10 9.78
CA ASN A 162 22.39 13.01 10.26
C ASN A 162 22.48 12.89 11.81
N ASP A 163 21.54 13.48 12.53
CA ASP A 163 21.42 13.52 13.98
C ASP A 163 20.81 12.21 14.46
N MET A 164 21.70 11.26 14.68
CA MET A 164 21.45 10.02 15.39
C MET A 164 21.45 10.27 16.89
N LYS A 165 20.54 9.65 17.61
CA LYS A 165 20.56 9.59 19.07
C LYS A 165 21.02 8.21 19.54
N PRO A 166 21.91 8.16 20.55
CA PRO A 166 22.26 6.89 21.17
C PRO A 166 21.03 6.31 21.88
N ILE A 167 20.85 5.00 21.72
CA ILE A 167 19.79 4.23 22.37
C ILE A 167 20.37 2.96 22.98
N GLU A 168 19.68 2.40 23.96
CA GLU A 168 19.95 1.04 24.45
C GLU A 168 18.96 0.05 23.86
N TYR A 169 19.46 -1.06 23.32
CA TYR A 169 18.66 -2.20 22.89
C TYR A 169 18.89 -3.35 23.87
N GLU A 170 17.88 -3.66 24.68
CA GLU A 170 17.92 -4.68 25.71
C GLU A 170 17.11 -5.91 25.30
N VAL A 171 17.75 -7.07 25.22
CA VAL A 171 17.09 -8.34 24.86
C VAL A 171 17.00 -9.25 26.07
N LEU A 172 15.77 -9.64 26.40
CA LEU A 172 15.42 -10.51 27.52
C LEU A 172 15.05 -11.90 26.99
N VAL A 173 15.99 -12.84 27.05
CA VAL A 173 15.76 -14.21 26.56
C VAL A 173 15.12 -15.08 27.65
N ILE A 174 13.90 -15.53 27.43
CA ILE A 174 13.03 -16.15 28.45
C ILE A 174 12.80 -17.65 28.20
N LYS A 175 12.57 -18.42 29.27
CA LYS A 175 12.11 -19.82 29.22
C LYS A 175 10.77 -20.02 29.93
N GLY A 176 9.68 -19.57 29.30
CA GLY A 176 8.34 -19.69 29.87
C GLY A 176 8.28 -19.18 31.31
N ALA A 177 7.62 -19.91 32.20
CA ALA A 177 7.50 -19.56 33.62
C ALA A 177 8.81 -19.70 34.43
N ASN A 178 9.87 -20.29 33.84
CA ASN A 178 11.12 -20.60 34.56
C ASN A 178 12.12 -19.44 34.59
N GLY A 179 11.71 -18.24 34.19
CA GLY A 179 12.54 -17.03 34.20
C GLY A 179 13.48 -16.92 33.00
N MET A 180 14.55 -16.14 33.15
CA MET A 180 15.49 -15.82 32.08
C MET A 180 16.48 -16.97 31.81
N GLN A 181 16.82 -17.19 30.54
CA GLN A 181 17.87 -18.15 30.13
C GLN A 181 19.28 -17.56 30.15
N HIS A 182 19.37 -16.24 30.23
CA HIS A 182 20.60 -15.48 30.21
C HIS A 182 20.34 -14.12 30.88
N PRO A 183 21.34 -13.48 31.51
CA PRO A 183 21.24 -12.06 31.89
C PRO A 183 20.79 -11.17 30.71
N PRO A 184 20.17 -10.01 30.94
CA PRO A 184 19.80 -9.10 29.86
C PRO A 184 20.99 -8.81 28.95
N LEU A 185 20.78 -8.95 27.64
CA LEU A 185 21.77 -8.58 26.63
C LEU A 185 21.54 -7.12 26.25
N VAL A 186 22.54 -6.26 26.44
CA VAL A 186 22.40 -4.82 26.20
C VAL A 186 23.36 -4.38 25.10
N TYR A 187 22.80 -3.81 24.03
CA TYR A 187 23.52 -3.28 22.89
C TYR A 187 23.39 -1.76 22.83
N LYS A 188 24.48 -1.09 22.46
CA LYS A 188 24.47 0.34 22.16
C LYS A 188 24.19 0.54 20.69
N GLU A 189 23.10 1.22 20.40
CA GLU A 189 22.63 1.46 19.04
C GLU A 189 22.33 2.93 18.83
N GLU A 190 22.01 3.28 17.61
CA GLU A 190 21.66 4.63 17.21
C GLU A 190 20.32 4.63 16.49
N ALA A 191 19.46 5.59 16.83
CA ALA A 191 18.19 5.81 16.18
C ALA A 191 18.13 7.23 15.62
N TYR A 192 17.50 7.41 14.46
CA TYR A 192 17.24 8.74 13.93
C TYR A 192 16.42 9.57 14.91
N GLN A 193 16.78 10.84 15.07
CA GLN A 193 16.07 11.75 15.98
C GLN A 193 14.55 11.81 15.73
N GLU A 194 14.10 11.62 14.49
CA GLU A 194 12.68 11.55 14.11
C GLU A 194 11.92 10.39 14.74
N LEU A 195 12.62 9.31 15.12
CA LEU A 195 12.02 8.18 15.84
C LEU A 195 11.89 8.47 17.34
N CYS A 196 12.64 9.45 17.86
CA CYS A 196 12.70 9.80 19.28
C CYS A 196 11.73 10.94 19.66
N VAL A 197 10.62 11.08 18.94
CA VAL A 197 9.58 12.09 19.18
C VAL A 197 8.30 11.45 19.74
N PRO A 198 7.37 12.20 20.37
CA PRO A 198 6.17 11.62 20.97
C PRO A 198 5.23 10.85 20.02
N SER A 199 5.28 11.11 18.73
CA SER A 199 4.44 10.46 17.72
C SER A 199 5.23 10.24 16.42
N PRO A 200 6.15 9.26 16.39
CA PRO A 200 6.97 8.97 15.22
C PRO A 200 6.14 8.21 14.16
N SER A 201 6.64 8.16 12.92
CA SER A 201 6.03 7.35 11.86
C SER A 201 5.97 5.87 12.28
N ALA A 202 4.76 5.29 12.22
CA ALA A 202 4.57 3.88 12.57
C ALA A 202 5.35 2.94 11.63
N ILE A 203 5.48 3.32 10.36
CA ILE A 203 6.21 2.52 9.35
C ILE A 203 7.71 2.55 9.66
N GLN A 204 8.29 3.75 9.85
CA GLN A 204 9.72 3.88 10.13
C GLN A 204 10.08 3.27 11.49
N SER A 205 9.23 3.45 12.51
CA SER A 205 9.41 2.83 13.82
C SER A 205 9.44 1.30 13.72
N LYS A 206 8.48 0.72 12.98
CA LYS A 206 8.44 -0.74 12.77
C LYS A 206 9.65 -1.24 11.99
N ALA A 207 10.07 -0.51 10.95
CA ALA A 207 11.26 -0.87 10.17
C ALA A 207 12.53 -0.86 11.03
N PHE A 208 12.69 0.15 11.91
CA PHE A 208 13.82 0.25 12.82
C PHE A 208 13.87 -0.92 13.82
N LEU A 209 12.73 -1.30 14.41
CA LEU A 209 12.68 -2.45 15.33
C LEU A 209 13.02 -3.77 14.63
N VAL A 210 12.55 -3.96 13.39
CA VAL A 210 12.90 -5.14 12.58
C VAL A 210 14.41 -5.17 12.28
N TYR A 211 15.00 -4.01 11.96
CA TYR A 211 16.43 -3.88 11.74
C TYR A 211 17.24 -4.31 12.98
N LEU A 212 16.89 -3.83 14.18
CA LEU A 212 17.58 -4.21 15.42
C LEU A 212 17.54 -5.71 15.65
N VAL A 213 16.36 -6.33 15.50
CA VAL A 213 16.20 -7.78 15.63
C VAL A 213 17.08 -8.51 14.63
N GLN A 214 17.02 -8.14 13.35
CA GLN A 214 17.80 -8.81 12.30
C GLN A 214 19.31 -8.66 12.51
N LYS A 215 19.77 -7.48 12.92
CA LYS A 215 21.19 -7.19 13.16
C LYS A 215 21.78 -8.10 14.25
N HIS A 216 21.03 -8.34 15.31
CA HIS A 216 21.52 -9.04 16.51
C HIS A 216 21.08 -10.51 16.59
N HIS A 217 20.14 -10.97 15.77
CA HIS A 217 19.57 -12.32 15.87
C HIS A 217 20.62 -13.43 15.81
N ASP A 218 21.47 -13.41 14.79
CA ASP A 218 22.45 -14.47 14.55
C ASP A 218 23.55 -14.47 15.63
N GLU A 219 23.94 -13.28 16.10
CA GLU A 219 24.86 -13.14 17.23
C GLU A 219 24.28 -13.78 18.49
N ILE A 220 23.05 -13.41 18.86
CA ILE A 220 22.35 -13.95 20.04
C ILE A 220 22.21 -15.48 19.92
N MET A 221 21.80 -15.99 18.76
CA MET A 221 21.70 -17.44 18.51
C MET A 221 23.05 -18.14 18.65
N GLY A 222 24.16 -17.48 18.30
CA GLY A 222 25.52 -17.99 18.40
C GLY A 222 26.13 -17.96 19.81
N MET A 223 25.58 -17.16 20.74
CA MET A 223 26.17 -16.99 22.08
C MET A 223 26.21 -18.28 22.90
N GLN A 224 25.15 -19.09 22.82
CA GLN A 224 25.06 -20.36 23.55
C GLN A 224 24.02 -21.29 22.94
N ARG A 225 23.97 -22.55 23.42
CA ARG A 225 22.90 -23.48 23.06
C ARG A 225 21.64 -23.15 23.84
N TRP A 226 20.70 -22.50 23.17
CA TRP A 226 19.41 -22.16 23.73
C TRP A 226 18.47 -23.37 23.84
N VAL A 227 17.64 -23.38 24.89
CA VAL A 227 16.57 -24.36 25.05
C VAL A 227 15.25 -23.69 24.67
N CYS A 228 14.38 -24.41 23.98
CA CYS A 228 13.06 -23.92 23.62
C CYS A 228 12.31 -23.42 24.86
N TRP A 229 11.60 -22.30 24.70
CA TRP A 229 10.94 -21.61 25.80
C TRP A 229 9.88 -22.47 26.49
N GLN A 230 9.27 -23.41 25.74
CA GLN A 230 8.13 -24.20 26.19
C GLN A 230 8.42 -25.71 26.34
N CYS A 231 9.51 -26.21 25.76
CA CYS A 231 9.78 -27.66 25.71
C CYS A 231 11.28 -27.96 25.90
N PRO A 232 11.67 -29.23 26.16
CA PRO A 232 13.07 -29.56 26.46
C PRO A 232 14.00 -29.60 25.24
N LYS A 233 13.49 -29.38 24.03
CA LYS A 233 14.29 -29.40 22.80
C LYS A 233 15.21 -28.18 22.72
N GLY A 234 16.36 -28.33 22.05
CA GLY A 234 17.19 -27.19 21.66
C GLY A 234 16.43 -26.26 20.73
N ALA A 235 16.67 -24.96 20.87
CA ALA A 235 16.10 -23.96 19.97
C ALA A 235 16.90 -23.85 18.67
N VAL A 236 16.20 -23.63 17.57
CA VAL A 236 16.77 -23.43 16.22
C VAL A 236 16.64 -21.98 15.76
N SER A 237 15.84 -21.18 16.46
CA SER A 237 15.67 -19.75 16.25
C SER A 237 15.08 -19.12 17.52
N ILE A 238 14.83 -17.81 17.48
CA ILE A 238 14.23 -17.02 18.55
C ILE A 238 13.07 -16.19 17.96
N SER A 239 11.91 -16.23 18.61
CA SER A 239 10.83 -15.30 18.34
C SER A 239 11.05 -14.03 19.16
N HIS A 240 11.19 -12.90 18.47
CA HIS A 240 11.41 -11.58 19.07
C HIS A 240 10.11 -10.78 19.17
N ASN A 241 10.04 -9.89 20.15
CA ASN A 241 8.95 -8.94 20.35
C ASN A 241 9.48 -7.60 20.88
N PRO A 242 10.13 -6.81 20.01
CA PRO A 242 10.72 -5.53 20.39
C PRO A 242 9.65 -4.48 20.68
N MET A 243 9.78 -3.81 21.83
CA MET A 243 8.93 -2.72 22.29
C MET A 243 9.74 -1.43 22.32
N SER A 244 9.25 -0.41 21.64
CA SER A 244 9.94 0.88 21.52
C SER A 244 9.58 1.83 22.66
N TYR A 245 10.59 2.39 23.30
CA TYR A 245 10.52 3.51 24.23
C TYR A 245 11.50 4.59 23.77
N LEU A 246 11.32 5.09 22.55
CA LEU A 246 12.26 6.03 21.93
C LEU A 246 11.97 7.50 22.29
N ASN A 247 10.77 7.79 22.77
CA ASN A 247 10.28 9.12 23.08
C ASN A 247 10.50 9.56 24.54
N VAL A 248 11.33 8.83 25.30
CA VAL A 248 11.69 9.14 26.69
C VAL A 248 13.11 9.73 26.75
N PRO A 249 13.53 10.39 27.87
CA PRO A 249 14.84 11.03 27.98
C PRO A 249 16.04 10.11 27.72
N GLU A 250 15.91 8.84 28.08
CA GLU A 250 16.87 7.77 27.80
C GLU A 250 16.23 6.77 26.84
N PRO A 251 16.33 7.00 25.51
CA PRO A 251 15.65 6.17 24.52
C PRO A 251 16.13 4.73 24.59
N ARG A 252 15.20 3.79 24.56
CA ARG A 252 15.51 2.36 24.59
C ARG A 252 14.51 1.52 23.82
N VAL A 253 14.95 0.32 23.45
CA VAL A 253 14.11 -0.75 22.92
C VAL A 253 14.28 -1.96 23.81
N VAL A 254 13.18 -2.50 24.31
CA VAL A 254 13.18 -3.72 25.13
C VAL A 254 12.57 -4.84 24.31
N ASP A 255 13.29 -5.93 24.11
CA ASP A 255 12.87 -7.05 23.27
C ASP A 255 12.80 -8.35 24.06
N PHE A 256 11.58 -8.86 24.15
CA PHE A 256 11.34 -10.17 24.73
C PHE A 256 11.59 -11.24 23.68
N ALA A 257 12.55 -12.12 23.98
CA ALA A 257 13.02 -13.16 23.08
C ALA A 257 12.66 -14.55 23.62
N LEU A 258 11.92 -15.33 22.82
CA LEU A 258 11.54 -16.70 23.13
C LEU A 258 12.23 -17.68 22.18
N PRO A 259 13.24 -18.46 22.63
CA PRO A 259 13.86 -19.47 21.79
C PRO A 259 12.86 -20.56 21.38
N VAL A 260 12.84 -20.97 20.11
CA VAL A 260 11.84 -21.90 19.56
C VAL A 260 12.52 -23.14 18.95
N CYS A 261 11.95 -24.32 19.22
CA CYS A 261 12.53 -25.59 18.78
C CYS A 261 12.36 -25.89 17.28
N GLU A 262 11.45 -25.20 16.61
CA GLU A 262 11.12 -25.44 15.20
C GLU A 262 10.44 -24.19 14.62
N ASN A 263 10.96 -23.68 13.50
CA ASN A 263 10.41 -22.52 12.81
C ASN A 263 9.01 -22.84 12.28
N GLY A 264 8.02 -22.01 12.62
CA GLY A 264 6.62 -22.23 12.30
C GLY A 264 5.97 -23.40 13.05
N GLY A 265 6.70 -24.08 13.95
CA GLY A 265 6.20 -25.18 14.76
C GLY A 265 5.25 -24.74 15.87
N LYS A 266 4.80 -25.69 16.70
CA LYS A 266 3.85 -25.42 17.79
C LYS A 266 4.35 -24.33 18.75
N CYS A 267 5.58 -24.48 19.26
CA CYS A 267 6.15 -23.53 20.23
C CYS A 267 6.37 -22.13 19.64
N ASP A 268 6.67 -22.02 18.34
CA ASP A 268 6.79 -20.71 17.66
C ASP A 268 5.42 -20.03 17.52
N ARG A 269 4.39 -20.75 17.07
CA ARG A 269 3.02 -20.21 16.99
C ARG A 269 2.49 -19.76 18.35
N GLU A 270 2.77 -20.53 19.40
CA GLU A 270 2.39 -20.18 20.77
C GLU A 270 3.16 -18.96 21.29
N ALA A 271 4.46 -18.81 20.96
CA ALA A 271 5.24 -17.62 21.30
C ALA A 271 4.64 -16.35 20.66
N ARG A 272 4.27 -16.41 19.38
CA ARG A 272 3.63 -15.29 18.67
C ARG A 272 2.27 -14.94 19.27
N ALA A 273 1.48 -15.94 19.64
CA ALA A 273 0.19 -15.73 20.29
C ALA A 273 0.34 -15.10 21.68
N PHE A 274 1.34 -15.53 22.45
CA PHE A 274 1.68 -14.94 23.75
C PHE A 274 2.00 -13.45 23.62
N PHE A 275 2.87 -13.07 22.68
CA PHE A 275 3.21 -11.67 22.43
C PHE A 275 2.02 -10.81 21.99
N GLN A 276 1.15 -11.35 21.14
CA GLN A 276 -0.06 -10.68 20.71
C GLN A 276 -0.98 -10.39 21.91
N HIS A 277 -1.15 -11.34 22.82
CA HIS A 277 -1.98 -11.19 24.01
C HIS A 277 -1.44 -10.12 24.98
N GLU A 278 -0.13 -10.15 25.26
CA GLU A 278 0.53 -9.16 26.11
C GLU A 278 0.43 -7.74 25.53
N MET A 279 0.64 -7.59 24.22
CA MET A 279 0.46 -6.30 23.53
C MET A 279 -0.97 -5.78 23.62
N GLU A 280 -1.97 -6.64 23.45
CA GLU A 280 -3.39 -6.26 23.55
C GLU A 280 -3.75 -5.79 24.98
N MET A 281 -3.23 -6.46 26.00
CA MET A 281 -3.44 -6.07 27.40
C MET A 281 -2.78 -4.72 27.70
N ALA A 282 -1.52 -4.52 27.28
CA ALA A 282 -0.83 -3.24 27.45
C ALA A 282 -1.54 -2.07 26.74
N GLN A 283 -2.08 -2.31 25.54
CA GLN A 283 -2.86 -1.31 24.80
C GLN A 283 -4.20 -0.96 25.47
N ARG A 284 -4.88 -1.95 26.08
CA ARG A 284 -6.11 -1.71 26.85
C ARG A 284 -5.84 -0.83 28.07
N VAL A 285 -4.82 -1.18 28.88
CA VAL A 285 -4.41 -0.39 30.05
C VAL A 285 -4.06 1.05 29.65
N ARG A 286 -3.32 1.24 28.55
CA ARG A 286 -2.97 2.57 28.04
C ARG A 286 -4.20 3.39 27.63
N ARG A 287 -5.22 2.78 27.03
CA ARG A 287 -6.49 3.46 26.69
C ARG A 287 -7.26 3.86 27.94
N GLU A 288 -7.27 3.03 28.98
CA GLU A 288 -7.94 3.33 30.25
C GLU A 288 -7.24 4.44 31.05
N MET A 289 -5.91 4.56 30.92
CA MET A 289 -5.13 5.63 31.56
C MET A 289 -5.25 7.00 30.85
N VAL A 290 -5.58 7.04 29.55
CA VAL A 290 -5.75 8.28 28.78
C VAL A 290 -7.17 8.87 28.94
N VAL A 291 -8.11 8.09 29.46
CA VAL A 291 -9.50 8.52 29.72
C VAL A 291 -9.69 9.05 31.16
N ARG A 292 -8.63 9.05 31.98
CA ARG A 292 -8.57 9.67 33.32
C ARG A 292 -7.66 10.88 33.31
#